data_AF-A0A3L6LA83-F1
#
_entry.id   AF-A0A3L6LA83-F1
#
_cell.length_a   1.000
_cell.length_b   1.000
_cell.length_c   1.000
_cell.angle_alpha   90.00
_cell.angle_beta   90.00
_cell.angle_gamma   90.00
#
_symmetry.space_group_name_H-M   'P 1'
#
loop_
_entity.id
_entity.type
_entity.pdbx_description
1 polymer ?
#
loop_
_entity_poly.entity_id
_entity_poly.type
_entity_poly.pdbx_seq_one_letter_code
_entity_poly.pdbx_strand_id
1 'polypeptide(L)'
;MEPIISVRLRDTVESQLTPQQSGFRPGCSTLEQLLHVRAALCRSTHQYRTGAVFVDYEKAFDTVDHDKIAREMHRMKVSPHIVKWCVSFLSNRTGRVRFKEKLSSSRTFERGVPQGTVLGPIMFIIVMNSLTSALQKCRYCSTDSLQTT
;
A
#
# COMPACT_ATOMS: atom_id res chain seq x y z
N MET A 1 14.91 -15.83 -2.82
CA MET A 1 15.48 -14.57 -2.26
C MET A 1 14.41 -13.60 -1.81
N GLU A 2 13.36 -13.38 -2.61
CA GLU A 2 12.26 -12.48 -2.26
C GLU A 2 11.66 -12.71 -0.85
N PRO A 3 11.39 -13.96 -0.38
CA PRO A 3 10.83 -14.18 0.95
C PRO A 3 11.73 -13.73 2.12
N ILE A 4 13.06 -13.80 1.92
CA ILE A 4 14.03 -13.40 2.96
C ILE A 4 14.04 -11.87 3.08
N ILE A 5 13.98 -11.17 1.94
CA ILE A 5 13.91 -9.71 1.91
C ILE A 5 12.58 -9.24 2.48
N SER A 6 11.47 -9.92 2.19
CA SER A 6 10.15 -9.53 2.71
C SER A 6 10.06 -9.63 4.23
N VAL A 7 10.67 -10.65 4.85
CA VAL A 7 10.72 -10.77 6.32
C VAL A 7 11.46 -9.58 6.92
N ARG A 8 12.70 -9.31 6.45
CA ARG A 8 13.51 -8.19 6.97
C ARG A 8 12.86 -6.83 6.75
N LEU A 9 12.22 -6.64 5.59
CA LEU A 9 11.50 -5.42 5.29
C LEU A 9 10.30 -5.25 6.23
N ARG A 10 9.53 -6.32 6.46
CA ARG A 10 8.36 -6.31 7.34
C ARG A 10 8.75 -5.98 8.78
N ASP A 11 9.83 -6.57 9.30
CA ASP A 11 10.33 -6.31 10.66
C ASP A 11 10.61 -4.82 10.89
N THR A 12 11.11 -4.12 9.86
CA THR A 12 11.41 -2.69 9.94
C THR A 12 10.15 -1.82 9.78
N VAL A 13 9.24 -2.22 8.88
CA VAL A 13 8.10 -1.41 8.45
C VAL A 13 6.92 -1.51 9.41
N GLU A 14 6.60 -2.70 9.94
CA GLU A 14 5.39 -2.95 10.76
C GLU A 14 5.28 -2.04 11.98
N SER A 15 6.42 -1.77 12.65
CA SER A 15 6.46 -0.89 13.82
C SER A 15 6.16 0.58 13.51
N GLN A 16 6.18 0.97 12.24
CA GLN A 16 5.99 2.34 11.75
C GLN A 16 4.67 2.54 11.00
N LEU A 17 3.85 1.49 10.87
CA LEU A 17 2.55 1.58 10.23
C LEU A 17 1.52 2.23 11.16
N THR A 18 0.69 3.11 10.60
CA THR A 18 -0.40 3.75 11.34
C THR A 18 -1.43 2.70 11.78
N PRO A 19 -1.97 2.80 13.02
CA PRO A 19 -2.99 1.86 13.51
C PRO A 19 -4.25 1.74 12.65
N GLN A 20 -4.59 2.79 11.89
CA GLN A 20 -5.77 2.87 11.03
C GLN A 20 -5.60 2.08 9.71
N GLN A 21 -4.38 1.61 9.42
CA GLN A 21 -4.09 0.79 8.26
C GLN A 21 -4.20 -0.69 8.65
N SER A 22 -5.31 -1.32 8.28
CA SER A 22 -5.60 -2.74 8.57
C SER A 22 -5.37 -3.67 7.39
N GLY A 23 -5.30 -3.15 6.16
CA GLY A 23 -5.10 -3.95 4.96
C GLY A 23 -3.71 -4.60 4.91
N PHE A 24 -3.65 -5.87 4.49
CA PHE A 24 -2.42 -6.65 4.28
C PHE A 24 -1.49 -6.78 5.51
N ARG A 25 -2.01 -6.54 6.71
CA ARG A 25 -1.29 -6.69 7.98
C ARG A 25 -1.68 -7.97 8.72
N PRO A 26 -0.73 -8.69 9.33
CA PRO A 26 -1.04 -9.83 10.18
C PRO A 26 -1.92 -9.40 11.37
N GLY A 27 -2.95 -10.19 11.68
CA GLY A 27 -3.81 -9.94 12.84
C GLY A 27 -4.87 -8.85 12.68
N CYS A 28 -4.97 -8.22 11.50
CA CYS A 28 -6.04 -7.29 11.17
C CYS A 28 -7.12 -7.98 10.33
N SER A 29 -8.39 -7.68 10.59
CA SER A 29 -9.52 -8.19 9.80
C SER A 29 -10.39 -7.05 9.25
N THR A 30 -11.13 -7.33 8.19
CA THR A 30 -12.12 -6.40 7.63
C THR A 30 -13.24 -6.08 8.63
N LEU A 31 -13.55 -7.01 9.54
CA LEU A 31 -14.55 -6.80 10.59
C LEU A 31 -14.10 -5.74 11.60
N GLU A 32 -12.84 -5.81 12.06
CA GLU A 32 -12.28 -4.79 12.95
C GLU A 32 -12.34 -3.39 12.33
N GLN A 33 -12.00 -3.30 11.03
CA GLN A 33 -12.08 -2.05 10.29
C GLN A 33 -13.51 -1.50 10.19
N LEU A 34 -14.49 -2.37 9.93
CA LEU A 34 -15.90 -1.99 9.88
C LEU A 34 -16.40 -1.50 11.25
N LEU A 35 -16.01 -2.16 12.33
CA LEU A 35 -16.34 -1.74 13.69
C LEU A 35 -15.74 -0.37 14.00
N HIS A 36 -14.50 -0.10 13.56
CA HIS A 36 -13.86 1.20 13.72
C HIS A 36 -14.63 2.33 13.03
N VAL A 37 -14.98 2.12 11.76
CA VAL A 37 -15.75 3.09 10.96
C VAL A 37 -17.13 3.33 11.59
N ARG A 38 -17.83 2.26 12.00
CA ARG A 38 -19.13 2.36 12.66
C ARG A 38 -19.04 3.16 13.95
N ALA A 39 -18.05 2.87 14.79
CA ALA A 39 -17.83 3.60 16.03
C ALA A 39 -17.52 5.09 15.76
N ALA A 40 -16.75 5.41 14.72
CA ALA A 40 -16.45 6.79 14.33
C ALA A 40 -17.71 7.56 13.92
N LEU A 41 -18.61 6.93 13.15
CA LEU A 41 -19.88 7.54 12.75
C LEU A 41 -20.83 7.75 13.94
N CYS A 42 -20.93 6.76 14.83
CA CYS A 42 -21.81 6.81 16.00
C CYS A 42 -21.34 7.76 17.12
N ARG A 43 -20.04 8.11 17.17
CA ARG A 43 -19.50 9.07 18.15
C ARG A 43 -19.93 10.52 17.89
N SER A 44 -20.50 10.81 16.73
CA SER A 44 -20.90 12.17 16.41
C SER A 44 -22.14 12.62 17.18
N THR A 45 -22.02 13.75 17.87
CA THR A 45 -23.12 14.38 18.61
C THR A 45 -24.09 15.07 17.65
N HIS A 46 -25.37 15.16 18.01
CA HIS A 46 -26.45 15.80 17.24
C HIS A 46 -26.16 17.24 16.73
N GLN A 47 -25.12 17.91 17.26
CA GLN A 47 -24.71 19.25 16.85
C GLN A 47 -23.96 19.32 15.50
N TYR A 48 -23.42 18.21 14.98
CA TYR A 48 -22.63 18.21 13.74
C TYR A 48 -23.14 17.16 12.74
N ARG A 49 -23.08 17.50 11.44
CA ARG A 49 -23.33 16.52 10.36
C ARG A 49 -22.06 15.71 10.14
N THR A 50 -22.20 14.39 10.16
CA THR A 50 -21.11 13.44 9.93
C THR A 50 -21.26 12.78 8.58
N GLY A 51 -20.17 12.72 7.83
CA GLY A 51 -20.11 12.03 6.54
C GLY A 51 -18.88 11.13 6.47
N ALA A 52 -18.99 10.06 5.68
CA ALA A 52 -17.88 9.21 5.30
C ALA A 52 -17.62 9.35 3.80
N VAL A 53 -16.35 9.38 3.41
CA VAL A 53 -15.92 9.38 2.01
C VAL A 53 -15.09 8.13 1.80
N PHE A 54 -15.53 7.29 0.87
CA PHE A 54 -14.84 6.08 0.46
C PHE A 54 -14.19 6.33 -0.91
N VAL A 55 -12.88 6.12 -0.99
CA VAL A 55 -12.09 6.31 -2.21
C VAL A 55 -11.55 4.96 -2.63
N ASP A 56 -11.91 4.53 -3.84
CA ASP A 56 -11.35 3.35 -4.47
C ASP A 56 -10.32 3.75 -5.55
N TYR A 57 -9.19 3.06 -5.60
CA TYR A 57 -8.10 3.38 -6.51
C TYR A 57 -8.13 2.44 -7.71
N GLU A 58 -8.37 3.00 -8.90
CA GLU A 58 -8.27 2.21 -10.14
C GLU A 58 -6.85 1.64 -10.27
N LYS A 59 -6.75 0.31 -10.41
CA LYS A 59 -5.48 -0.40 -10.63
C LYS A 59 -4.41 0.01 -9.62
N ALA A 60 -4.77 0.02 -8.34
CA ALA A 60 -3.92 0.52 -7.26
C ALA A 60 -2.50 -0.08 -7.26
N PHE A 61 -2.37 -1.38 -7.57
CA PHE A 61 -1.08 -2.04 -7.67
C PHE A 61 -0.28 -1.66 -8.93
N ASP A 62 -0.93 -1.32 -10.04
CA ASP A 62 -0.24 -1.00 -11.31
C ASP A 62 0.21 0.47 -11.38
N THR A 63 -0.31 1.32 -10.50
CA THR A 63 -0.10 2.78 -10.56
C THR A 63 0.95 3.32 -9.59
N VAL A 64 1.45 2.47 -8.68
CA VAL A 64 2.42 2.87 -7.65
C VAL A 64 3.74 3.35 -8.27
N ASP A 65 4.15 4.56 -7.90
CA ASP A 65 5.41 5.15 -8.37
C ASP A 65 6.63 4.53 -7.66
N HIS A 66 7.62 4.06 -8.43
CA HIS A 66 8.81 3.38 -7.90
C HIS A 66 9.69 4.31 -7.05
N ASP A 67 9.83 5.58 -7.43
CA ASP A 67 10.58 6.58 -6.65
C ASP A 67 9.86 6.89 -5.35
N LYS A 68 8.53 6.90 -5.36
CA LYS A 68 7.73 7.07 -4.14
C LYS A 68 7.98 5.91 -3.18
N ILE A 69 8.00 4.66 -3.66
CA ILE A 69 8.34 3.50 -2.83
C ILE A 69 9.72 3.67 -2.19
N ALA A 70 10.74 4.01 -2.99
CA ALA A 70 12.10 4.18 -2.49
C ALA A 70 12.21 5.30 -1.44
N ARG A 71 11.60 6.46 -1.69
CA ARG A 71 11.59 7.59 -0.75
C ARG A 71 10.92 7.23 0.57
N GLU A 72 9.79 6.54 0.52
CA GLU A 72 9.07 6.15 1.74
C GLU A 72 9.86 5.09 2.54
N MET A 73 10.51 4.12 1.87
CA MET A 73 11.41 3.18 2.54
C MET A 73 12.59 3.89 3.23
N HIS A 74 13.18 4.89 2.59
CA HIS A 74 14.22 5.71 3.21
C HIS A 74 13.70 6.49 4.42
N ARG A 75 12.49 7.07 4.32
CA ARG A 75 11.85 7.77 5.45
C ARG A 75 11.61 6.84 6.64
N MET A 76 11.27 5.58 6.36
CA MET A 76 11.09 4.52 7.35
C MET A 76 12.41 3.90 7.84
N LYS A 77 13.57 4.48 7.50
CA LYS A 77 14.90 4.01 7.93
C LYS A 77 15.18 2.55 7.53
N VAL A 78 14.59 2.08 6.43
CA VAL A 78 14.93 0.76 5.86
C VAL A 78 16.37 0.78 5.38
N SER A 79 17.10 -0.32 5.61
CA SER A 79 18.51 -0.45 5.19
C SER A 79 18.68 -0.10 3.70
N PRO A 80 19.66 0.75 3.33
CA PRO A 80 19.90 1.13 1.94
C PRO A 80 20.09 -0.06 0.98
N HIS A 81 20.66 -1.17 1.48
CA HIS A 81 20.82 -2.39 0.69
C HIS A 81 19.48 -3.04 0.33
N ILE A 82 18.53 -3.05 1.26
CA ILE A 82 17.17 -3.56 1.02
C ILE A 82 16.43 -2.64 0.04
N VAL A 83 16.57 -1.32 0.20
CA VAL A 83 15.96 -0.35 -0.73
C VAL A 83 16.50 -0.54 -2.15
N LYS A 84 17.84 -0.64 -2.30
CA LYS A 84 18.48 -0.88 -3.60
C LYS A 84 18.00 -2.18 -4.24
N TRP A 85 17.85 -3.25 -3.45
CA TRP A 85 17.31 -4.52 -3.93
C TRP A 85 15.85 -4.37 -4.40
N CYS A 86 15.02 -3.68 -3.62
CA CYS A 86 13.62 -3.42 -3.96
C CYS A 86 13.47 -2.58 -5.24
N VAL A 87 14.26 -1.53 -5.40
CA VAL A 87 14.28 -0.72 -6.63
C VAL A 87 14.74 -1.57 -7.82
N SER A 88 15.79 -2.38 -7.65
CA SER A 88 16.25 -3.30 -8.70
C SER A 88 15.20 -4.34 -9.06
N PHE A 89 14.39 -4.79 -8.11
CA PHE A 89 13.30 -5.75 -8.34
C PHE A 89 12.17 -5.14 -9.18
N LEU A 90 11.92 -3.84 -9.06
CA LEU A 90 10.87 -3.13 -9.81
C LEU A 90 11.35 -2.59 -11.16
N SER A 91 12.65 -2.36 -11.32
CA SER A 91 13.27 -1.73 -12.50
C SER A 91 13.36 -2.68 -13.70
N ASN A 92 13.31 -2.09 -14.92
CA ASN A 92 13.53 -2.79 -16.20
C ASN A 92 12.64 -4.02 -16.44
N ARG A 93 11.48 -4.08 -15.80
CA ARG A 93 10.53 -5.17 -16.01
C ARG A 93 9.83 -4.97 -17.34
N THR A 94 9.72 -6.04 -18.11
CA THR A 94 8.95 -6.03 -19.35
C THR A 94 7.92 -7.16 -19.36
N GLY A 95 6.80 -6.92 -20.03
CA GLY A 95 5.73 -7.89 -20.23
C GLY A 95 5.29 -7.96 -21.68
N ARG A 96 4.76 -9.11 -22.07
CA ARG A 96 4.10 -9.33 -23.36
C ARG A 96 2.83 -10.14 -23.13
N VAL A 97 1.81 -9.87 -23.92
CA VAL A 97 0.57 -10.64 -23.94
C VAL A 97 0.67 -11.68 -25.04
N ARG A 98 0.34 -12.93 -24.72
CA ARG A 98 0.22 -14.01 -25.70
C ARG A 98 -1.25 -14.34 -25.88
N PHE A 99 -1.73 -14.32 -27.12
CA PHE A 99 -3.06 -14.78 -27.48
C PHE A 99 -2.95 -15.81 -28.61
N LYS A 100 -3.28 -17.07 -28.30
CA LYS A 100 -2.99 -18.23 -29.14
C LYS A 100 -1.48 -18.27 -29.46
N GLU A 101 -1.11 -18.31 -30.74
CA GLU A 101 0.28 -18.34 -31.19
C GLU A 101 0.89 -16.95 -31.43
N LYS A 102 0.13 -15.87 -31.21
CA LYS A 102 0.62 -14.50 -31.42
C LYS A 102 1.07 -13.87 -30.10
N LEU A 103 2.24 -13.22 -30.13
CA LEU A 103 2.80 -12.42 -29.05
C LEU A 103 2.66 -10.92 -29.38
N SER A 104 2.29 -10.12 -28.39
CA SER A 104 2.29 -8.66 -28.50
C SER A 104 3.71 -8.10 -28.50
N SER A 105 3.83 -6.81 -28.81
CA SER A 105 5.05 -6.05 -28.53
C SER A 105 5.40 -6.09 -27.04
N SER A 106 6.69 -6.02 -26.72
CA SER A 106 7.18 -5.81 -25.36
C SER A 106 6.70 -4.47 -24.84
N ARG A 107 6.24 -4.44 -23.59
CA ARG A 107 6.01 -3.21 -22.83
C ARG A 107 6.84 -3.21 -21.57
N THR A 108 7.43 -2.08 -21.26
CA THR A 108 8.17 -1.86 -20.01
C THR A 108 7.23 -1.33 -18.94
N PHE A 109 7.36 -1.83 -17.71
CA PHE A 109 6.59 -1.37 -16.57
C PHE A 109 7.38 -0.31 -15.81
N GLU A 110 7.04 0.96 -16.04
CA GLU A 110 7.65 2.11 -15.34
C GLU A 110 7.00 2.39 -13.98
N ARG A 111 5.82 1.81 -13.74
CA ARG A 111 5.04 1.96 -12.51
C ARG A 111 4.45 0.63 -12.09
N GLY A 112 3.98 0.62 -10.85
CA GLY A 112 3.29 -0.48 -10.23
C GLY A 112 4.21 -1.54 -9.66
N VAL A 113 3.63 -2.33 -8.78
CA VAL A 113 4.25 -3.50 -8.16
C VAL A 113 3.62 -4.77 -8.76
N PRO A 114 4.40 -5.84 -8.96
CA PRO A 114 3.87 -7.09 -9.51
C PRO A 114 2.85 -7.73 -8.56
N GLN A 115 1.64 -7.97 -9.07
CA GLN A 115 0.66 -8.82 -8.40
C GLN A 115 1.16 -10.27 -8.33
N GLY A 116 0.82 -10.98 -7.24
CA GLY A 116 1.28 -12.35 -7.01
C GLY A 116 2.68 -12.48 -6.39
N THR A 117 3.30 -11.34 -6.02
CA THR A 117 4.60 -11.32 -5.33
C THR A 117 4.40 -11.11 -3.84
N VAL A 118 5.36 -11.57 -3.03
CA VAL A 118 5.34 -11.42 -1.57
C VAL A 118 5.64 -9.97 -1.18
N LEU A 119 6.51 -9.30 -1.95
CA LEU A 119 6.89 -7.92 -1.70
C LEU A 119 5.88 -6.89 -2.20
N GLY A 120 5.12 -7.19 -3.25
CA GLY A 120 4.15 -6.26 -3.84
C GLY A 120 3.21 -5.63 -2.79
N PRO A 121 2.51 -6.43 -1.97
CA PRO A 121 1.66 -5.92 -0.89
C PRO A 121 2.41 -5.07 0.13
N ILE A 122 3.64 -5.44 0.52
CA ILE A 122 4.43 -4.69 1.51
C ILE A 122 4.82 -3.31 0.95
N MET A 123 5.29 -3.27 -0.30
CA MET A 123 5.65 -2.01 -0.97
C MET A 123 4.44 -1.09 -1.15
N PHE A 124 3.27 -1.67 -1.43
CA PHE A 124 2.02 -0.94 -1.53
C PHE A 124 1.60 -0.33 -0.19
N ILE A 125 1.63 -1.11 0.90
CA ILE A 125 1.32 -0.60 2.26
C ILE A 125 2.25 0.55 2.65
N ILE A 126 3.54 0.48 2.32
CA ILE A 126 4.51 1.57 2.62
C ILE A 126 4.06 2.90 2.02
N VAL A 127 3.63 2.89 0.75
CA VAL A 127 3.15 4.11 0.08
C VAL A 127 1.83 4.58 0.68
N MET A 128 0.89 3.65 0.90
CA MET A 128 -0.41 3.96 1.50
C MET A 128 -0.29 4.54 2.92
N ASN A 129 0.64 4.03 3.73
CA ASN A 129 0.90 4.54 5.07
C ASN A 129 1.28 6.03 5.05
N SER A 130 2.06 6.47 4.05
CA SER A 130 2.36 7.89 3.89
C SER A 130 1.13 8.72 3.54
N LEU A 131 0.21 8.17 2.76
CA LEU A 131 -1.03 8.85 2.42
C LEU A 131 -1.94 8.96 3.65
N THR A 132 -2.15 7.86 4.39
CA THR A 132 -2.91 7.84 5.64
C THR A 132 -2.33 8.83 6.65
N SER A 133 -1.00 8.84 6.82
CA SER A 133 -0.32 9.80 7.70
C SER A 133 -0.52 11.26 7.26
N ALA A 134 -0.58 11.53 5.95
CA ALA A 134 -0.82 12.88 5.43
C ALA A 134 -2.27 13.31 5.67
N LEU A 135 -3.23 12.41 5.49
CA LEU A 135 -4.64 12.70 5.69
C LEU A 135 -5.00 12.87 7.18
N GLN A 136 -4.34 12.16 8.09
CA GLN A 136 -4.53 12.36 9.54
C GLN A 136 -4.08 13.74 10.04
N LYS A 137 -3.12 14.38 9.34
CA LYS A 137 -2.73 15.76 9.65
C LYS A 137 -3.83 16.77 9.32
N CYS A 138 -4.78 16.40 8.44
CA CYS A 138 -5.98 17.20 8.21
C CYS A 138 -6.93 17.02 9.40
N ARG A 139 -7.09 18.07 10.20
CA ARG A 139 -7.82 18.16 11.49
C ARG A 139 -9.29 17.67 11.50
N TYR A 140 -9.83 17.25 10.35
CA TYR A 140 -11.23 16.82 10.17
C TYR A 140 -11.38 15.44 9.50
N CYS A 141 -10.29 14.71 9.23
CA CYS A 141 -10.33 13.43 8.52
C CYS A 141 -9.80 12.28 9.38
N SER A 142 -10.70 11.47 9.94
CA SER A 142 -10.36 10.10 10.34
C SER A 142 -10.32 9.25 9.08
N THR A 143 -9.13 8.94 8.57
CA THR A 143 -8.99 8.17 7.33
C THR A 143 -8.75 6.71 7.60
N ASP A 144 -9.77 5.91 7.27
CA ASP A 144 -9.74 4.47 7.23
C ASP A 144 -9.65 4.05 5.75
N SER A 145 -8.44 3.70 5.29
CA SER A 145 -8.23 3.19 3.94
C SER A 145 -8.78 1.76 3.85
N LEU A 146 -10.01 1.63 3.34
CA LEU A 146 -10.58 0.34 2.95
C LEU A 146 -9.88 -0.12 1.67
N GLN A 147 -8.91 -1.03 1.80
CA GLN A 147 -8.37 -1.76 0.66
C GLN A 147 -8.73 -3.23 0.84
N THR A 148 -9.82 -3.62 0.21
CA THR A 148 -10.23 -5.02 0.04
C THR A 148 -9.42 -5.66 -1.08
N THR A 149 -8.86 -6.82 -0.78
CA THR A 149 -8.30 -7.78 -1.76
C THR A 149 -9.32 -8.23 -2.77
#